data_AF-A0A484LKQ8-F1
#
_entry.id   AF-A0A484LKQ8-F1
#
_cell.length_a   1.000
_cell.length_b   1.000
_cell.length_c   1.000
_cell.angle_alpha   90.00
_cell.angle_beta   90.00
_cell.angle_gamma   90.00
#
_symmetry.space_group_name_H-M   'P 1'
#
loop_
_entity.id
_entity.type
_entity.pdbx_description
1 polymer ?
#
loop_
_entity_poly.entity_id
_entity_poly.type
_entity_poly.pdbx_seq_one_letter_code
_entity_poly.pdbx_strand_id
1 'polypeptide(L)'
;MAENGKFRIEKFDGTDFSWWKMQIEDLLVQRDLDVVLGDKPEKMSDADWAGLDRKAMSVIRLSLTKNVAFNILKEKTAKGIMEALSNMYEKPFAANTIFLIRELVNTRMKEGTSVTEHINKLNSILARLALVGIKFDDEVQALLLLSSLPDSCGEALQILVIGDFGKVRLADDRALDVAGMGDMVLKTSVGFWTLKDVRVVPALKKILISIRQLDEQGHEVKFRNR
;
A
#
# COMPACT_ATOMS: atom_id res chain seq x y z
N MET A 1 36.30 -22.79 36.97
CA MET A 1 36.65 -22.22 35.65
C MET A 1 35.39 -21.57 35.10
N ALA A 2 35.29 -20.24 35.19
CA ALA A 2 34.14 -19.52 34.67
C ALA A 2 34.27 -19.44 33.14
N GLU A 3 33.28 -19.94 32.43
CA GLU A 3 33.21 -19.77 30.97
C GLU A 3 33.12 -18.27 30.66
N ASN A 4 34.15 -17.77 29.96
CA ASN A 4 34.09 -16.48 29.29
C ASN A 4 33.05 -16.59 28.16
N GLY A 5 31.77 -16.40 28.51
CA GLY A 5 30.67 -16.26 27.57
C GLY A 5 30.86 -15.01 26.73
N LYS A 6 31.66 -15.10 25.66
CA LYS A 6 31.74 -14.06 24.63
C LYS A 6 30.38 -13.99 23.95
N PHE A 7 29.56 -13.02 24.34
CA PHE A 7 28.38 -12.64 23.59
C PHE A 7 28.80 -12.32 22.16
N ARG A 8 28.35 -13.15 21.21
CA ARG A 8 28.67 -13.01 19.81
C ARG A 8 27.48 -12.34 19.14
N ILE A 9 27.63 -11.06 18.82
CA ILE A 9 26.64 -10.35 18.00
C ILE A 9 26.66 -10.98 16.60
N GLU A 10 25.49 -11.38 16.12
CA GLU A 10 25.33 -11.87 14.76
C GLU A 10 25.62 -10.74 13.76
N LYS A 11 26.14 -11.10 12.59
CA LYS A 11 26.41 -10.09 11.57
C LYS A 11 25.10 -9.54 11.02
N PHE A 12 24.94 -8.23 11.05
CA PHE A 12 23.79 -7.56 10.47
C PHE A 12 23.78 -7.69 8.95
N ASP A 13 22.68 -8.24 8.44
CA ASP A 13 22.44 -8.51 7.04
C ASP A 13 21.43 -7.56 6.38
N GLY A 14 20.81 -6.69 7.18
CA GLY A 14 19.72 -5.79 6.77
C GLY A 14 18.41 -6.01 7.55
N THR A 15 18.28 -7.10 8.30
CA THR A 15 17.06 -7.46 9.05
C THR A 15 17.14 -7.02 10.52
N ASP A 16 16.01 -6.58 11.09
CA ASP A 16 15.88 -6.20 12.50
C ASP A 16 16.93 -5.18 12.98
N PHE A 17 17.10 -4.11 12.19
CA PHE A 17 18.09 -3.06 12.44
C PHE A 17 18.00 -2.49 13.86
N SER A 18 16.79 -2.26 14.41
CA SER A 18 16.62 -1.76 15.78
C SER A 18 17.26 -2.67 16.83
N TRP A 19 17.16 -4.00 16.65
CA TRP A 19 17.76 -4.97 17.57
C TRP A 19 19.27 -5.00 17.43
N TRP A 20 19.78 -5.08 16.20
CA TRP A 20 21.22 -5.05 15.96
C TRP A 20 21.86 -3.74 16.46
N LYS A 21 21.22 -2.59 16.22
CA LYS A 21 21.67 -1.27 16.65
C LYS A 21 21.80 -1.22 18.16
N MET A 22 20.78 -1.68 18.90
CA MET A 22 20.82 -1.80 20.36
C MET A 22 22.04 -2.62 20.82
N GLN A 23 22.26 -3.80 20.24
CA GLN A 23 23.39 -4.66 20.62
C GLN A 23 24.76 -4.02 20.34
N ILE A 24 24.88 -3.26 19.26
CA ILE A 24 26.13 -2.58 18.89
C ILE A 24 26.40 -1.37 19.77
N GLU A 25 25.38 -0.59 20.09
CA GLU A 25 25.50 0.51 21.06
C GLU A 25 25.93 -0.03 22.43
N ASP A 26 25.32 -1.10 22.92
CA ASP A 26 25.72 -1.76 24.16
C ASP A 26 27.17 -2.28 24.12
N LEU A 27 27.61 -2.85 22.99
CA LEU A 27 28.99 -3.31 22.83
C LEU A 27 30.00 -2.17 22.81
N LEU A 28 29.64 -1.01 22.24
CA LEU A 28 30.49 0.17 22.26
C LEU A 28 30.60 0.74 23.68
N VAL A 29 29.50 0.77 24.45
CA VAL A 29 29.51 1.14 25.87
C VAL A 29 30.41 0.20 26.67
N GLN A 30 30.29 -1.12 26.49
CA GLN A 30 31.13 -2.11 27.17
C GLN A 30 32.63 -1.97 26.86
N ARG A 31 32.99 -1.23 25.81
CA ARG A 31 34.38 -1.01 25.39
C ARG A 31 34.84 0.43 25.57
N ASP A 32 34.03 1.28 26.22
CA ASP A 32 34.29 2.71 26.40
C ASP A 32 34.52 3.45 25.06
N LEU A 33 33.73 3.09 24.05
CA LEU A 33 33.81 3.62 22.68
C LEU A 33 32.56 4.40 22.25
N ASP A 34 31.49 4.40 23.03
CA ASP A 34 30.20 5.02 22.71
C ASP A 34 30.30 6.54 22.49
N VAL A 35 31.24 7.20 23.18
CA VAL A 35 31.46 8.66 23.07
C VAL A 35 31.66 9.13 21.63
N VAL A 36 32.22 8.29 20.74
CA VAL A 36 32.53 8.66 19.35
C VAL A 36 31.31 8.68 18.43
N LEU A 37 30.15 8.25 18.92
CA LEU A 37 28.87 8.45 18.25
C LEU A 37 28.35 9.89 18.43
N GLY A 38 28.89 10.63 19.41
CA GLY A 38 28.62 12.05 19.64
C GLY A 38 29.67 12.97 19.01
N ASP A 39 29.70 14.22 19.48
CA ASP A 39 30.69 15.21 19.04
C ASP A 39 31.96 15.14 19.90
N LYS A 40 33.12 15.44 19.29
CA LYS A 40 34.42 15.40 19.96
C LYS A 40 34.44 16.39 21.15
N PRO A 41 34.76 15.94 22.37
CA PRO A 41 34.94 16.84 23.51
C PRO A 41 36.08 17.83 23.31
N GLU A 42 35.90 19.09 23.73
CA GLU A 42 36.91 20.16 23.56
C GLU A 42 38.26 19.82 24.18
N LYS A 43 38.26 19.08 25.31
CA LYS A 43 39.46 18.73 26.07
C LYS A 43 40.22 17.54 25.49
N MET A 44 39.71 16.89 24.44
CA MET A 44 40.31 15.68 23.86
C MET A 44 41.18 16.02 22.64
N SER A 45 42.37 15.42 22.59
CA SER A 45 43.28 15.56 21.45
C SER A 45 42.71 14.89 20.19
N ASP A 46 43.08 15.40 19.02
CA ASP A 46 42.64 14.81 17.74
C ASP A 46 43.17 13.38 17.53
N ALA A 47 44.38 13.10 18.02
CA ALA A 47 45.00 11.78 17.91
C ALA A 47 44.27 10.74 18.77
N ASP A 48 43.91 11.09 20.00
CA ASP A 48 43.18 10.20 20.90
C ASP A 48 41.76 9.95 20.38
N TRP A 49 41.08 11.00 19.92
CA TRP A 49 39.76 10.88 19.30
C TRP A 49 39.79 9.98 18.06
N ALA A 50 40.74 10.19 17.15
CA ALA A 50 40.91 9.36 15.97
C ALA A 50 41.24 7.89 16.33
N GLY A 51 41.91 7.66 17.46
CA GLY A 51 42.16 6.33 18.00
C GLY A 51 40.89 5.62 18.43
N LEU A 52 40.02 6.31 19.19
CA LEU A 52 38.73 5.79 19.64
C LEU A 52 37.77 5.56 18.46
N ASP A 53 37.66 6.55 17.57
CA ASP A 53 36.76 6.49 16.41
C ASP A 53 37.12 5.32 15.49
N ARG A 54 38.43 5.12 15.20
CA ARG A 54 38.90 3.98 14.41
C ARG A 54 38.56 2.63 15.05
N LYS A 55 38.63 2.52 16.39
CA LYS A 55 38.27 1.30 17.11
C LYS A 55 36.76 1.04 17.00
N ALA A 56 35.93 2.06 17.20
CA ALA A 56 34.48 1.95 17.06
C ALA A 56 34.07 1.60 15.62
N MET A 57 34.65 2.25 14.62
CA MET A 57 34.46 1.91 13.21
C MET A 57 34.80 0.44 12.94
N SER A 58 35.88 -0.08 13.51
CA SER A 58 36.26 -1.48 13.36
C SER A 58 35.22 -2.43 13.97
N VAL A 59 34.72 -2.12 15.17
CA VAL A 59 33.65 -2.90 15.83
C VAL A 59 32.41 -2.95 14.95
N ILE A 60 31.91 -1.79 14.52
CA ILE A 60 30.70 -1.69 13.69
C ILE A 60 30.90 -2.42 12.36
N ARG A 61 32.02 -2.20 11.66
CA ARG A 61 32.29 -2.86 10.35
C ARG A 61 32.38 -4.38 10.48
N LEU A 62 32.95 -4.90 11.56
CA LEU A 62 33.08 -6.34 11.78
C LEU A 62 31.77 -7.02 12.14
N SER A 63 30.79 -6.28 12.65
CA SER A 63 29.43 -6.77 12.89
C SER A 63 28.51 -6.69 11.66
N LEU A 64 29.02 -6.33 10.48
CA LEU A 64 28.25 -6.29 9.24
C LEU A 64 28.56 -7.50 8.36
N THR A 65 27.58 -7.92 7.56
CA THR A 65 27.83 -8.76 6.39
C THR A 65 28.49 -7.96 5.26
N LYS A 66 29.07 -8.67 4.28
CA LYS A 66 29.80 -8.07 3.17
C LYS A 66 28.95 -7.08 2.36
N ASN A 67 27.70 -7.43 2.07
CA ASN A 67 26.76 -6.61 1.31
C ASN A 67 26.41 -5.30 2.03
N VAL A 68 26.18 -5.34 3.35
CA VAL A 68 25.86 -4.14 4.12
C VAL A 68 27.09 -3.23 4.25
N ALA A 69 28.28 -3.81 4.47
CA ALA A 69 29.53 -3.08 4.57
C ALA A 69 29.92 -2.33 3.28
N PHE A 70 29.46 -2.77 2.09
CA PHE A 70 29.70 -2.04 0.84
C PHE A 70 28.98 -0.68 0.81
N ASN A 71 27.82 -0.56 1.46
CA ASN A 71 26.99 0.64 1.41
C ASN A 71 27.59 1.82 2.19
N ILE A 72 28.42 1.53 3.20
CA ILE A 72 29.05 2.50 4.09
C ILE A 72 30.53 2.75 3.77
N LEU A 73 31.02 2.29 2.60
CA LEU A 73 32.44 2.38 2.23
C LEU A 73 32.99 3.82 2.24
N LYS A 74 32.13 4.80 1.93
CA LYS A 74 32.50 6.22 1.84
C LYS A 74 32.60 6.90 3.21
N GLU A 75 31.99 6.30 4.24
CA GLU A 75 31.95 6.88 5.59
C GLU A 75 33.30 6.75 6.29
N LYS A 76 33.74 7.86 6.89
CA LYS A 76 35.09 8.00 7.46
C LYS A 76 35.10 8.05 8.99
N THR A 77 33.95 8.05 9.64
CA THR A 77 33.79 8.12 11.09
C THR A 77 32.80 7.07 11.57
N ALA A 78 32.88 6.66 12.83
CA ALA A 78 31.93 5.73 13.44
C ALA A 78 30.52 6.32 13.46
N LYS A 79 30.40 7.59 13.84
CA LYS A 79 29.16 8.37 13.77
C LYS A 79 28.55 8.36 12.36
N GLY A 80 29.34 8.69 11.34
CA GLY A 80 28.87 8.70 9.95
C GLY A 80 28.40 7.33 9.46
N ILE A 81 29.09 6.25 9.85
CA ILE A 81 28.62 4.88 9.58
C ILE A 81 27.25 4.62 10.23
N MET A 82 27.09 4.93 11.52
CA MET A 82 25.84 4.70 12.24
C MET A 82 24.69 5.53 11.68
N GLU A 83 24.95 6.79 11.33
CA GLU A 83 23.97 7.67 10.67
C GLU A 83 23.58 7.14 9.29
N ALA A 84 24.54 6.71 8.46
CA ALA A 84 24.26 6.14 7.16
C ALA A 84 23.39 4.87 7.26
N LEU A 85 23.73 3.96 8.18
CA LEU A 85 22.94 2.75 8.42
C LEU A 85 21.55 3.09 8.97
N SER A 86 21.46 4.03 9.91
CA SER A 86 20.18 4.50 10.46
C SER A 86 19.29 5.08 9.36
N ASN A 87 19.85 5.91 8.47
CA ASN A 87 19.12 6.46 7.33
C ASN A 87 18.60 5.40 6.35
N MET A 88 19.33 4.29 6.19
CA MET A 88 18.96 3.19 5.30
C MET A 88 17.92 2.24 5.91
N TYR A 89 18.02 1.96 7.22
CA TYR A 89 17.31 0.84 7.85
C TYR A 89 16.40 1.21 9.03
N GLU A 90 16.52 2.42 9.59
CA GLU A 90 15.72 2.90 10.73
C GLU A 90 14.40 3.56 10.27
N LYS A 91 14.31 3.95 9.00
CA LYS A 91 13.04 4.30 8.38
C LYS A 91 12.16 3.04 8.30
N PRO A 92 10.87 3.09 8.69
CA PRO A 92 9.96 1.94 8.62
C PRO A 92 9.60 1.62 7.16
N PHE A 93 10.49 1.02 6.35
CA PHE A 93 10.34 1.10 4.89
C PHE A 93 10.75 -0.09 4.01
N ALA A 94 10.96 -1.29 4.54
CA ALA A 94 11.04 -2.49 3.68
C ALA A 94 10.01 -3.55 4.05
N ALA A 95 10.11 -4.18 5.23
CA ALA A 95 9.24 -5.31 5.56
C ALA A 95 7.75 -4.92 5.66
N ASN A 96 7.43 -3.83 6.37
CA ASN A 96 6.04 -3.36 6.53
C ASN A 96 5.45 -2.82 5.23
N THR A 97 6.24 -2.09 4.43
CA THR A 97 5.80 -1.55 3.14
C THR A 97 5.61 -2.65 2.10
N ILE A 98 6.54 -3.62 2.03
CA ILE A 98 6.39 -4.81 1.18
C ILE A 98 5.15 -5.61 1.60
N PHE A 99 4.93 -5.77 2.91
CA PHE A 99 3.72 -6.41 3.42
C PHE A 99 2.45 -5.66 2.99
N LEU A 100 2.37 -4.35 3.19
CA LEU A 100 1.21 -3.53 2.83
C LEU A 100 0.95 -3.50 1.31
N ILE A 101 2.00 -3.43 0.49
CA ILE A 101 1.88 -3.48 -0.97
C ILE A 101 1.42 -4.89 -1.41
N ARG A 102 1.97 -5.95 -0.82
CA ARG A 102 1.47 -7.33 -1.07
C ARG A 102 0.02 -7.49 -0.62
N GLU A 103 -0.36 -6.92 0.51
CA GLU A 103 -1.72 -6.97 1.04
C GLU A 103 -2.69 -6.23 0.10
N LEU A 104 -2.31 -5.04 -0.40
CA LEU A 104 -3.07 -4.28 -1.39
C LEU A 104 -3.27 -5.08 -2.69
N VAL A 105 -2.17 -5.55 -3.29
CA VAL A 105 -2.20 -6.23 -4.59
C VAL A 105 -2.98 -7.54 -4.54
N ASN A 106 -2.93 -8.26 -3.41
CA ASN A 106 -3.64 -9.53 -3.23
C ASN A 106 -5.06 -9.37 -2.64
N THR A 107 -5.48 -8.14 -2.33
CA THR A 107 -6.86 -7.91 -1.90
C THR A 107 -7.78 -8.03 -3.12
N ARG A 108 -8.63 -9.05 -3.08
CA ARG A 108 -9.71 -9.30 -4.05
C ARG A 108 -10.99 -9.57 -3.29
N MET A 109 -12.07 -9.01 -3.79
CA MET A 109 -13.41 -9.31 -3.31
C MET A 109 -13.81 -10.72 -3.75
N LYS A 110 -14.41 -11.51 -2.85
CA LYS A 110 -14.92 -12.84 -3.18
C LYS A 110 -16.38 -12.74 -3.61
N GLU A 111 -16.85 -13.62 -4.49
CA GLU A 111 -18.27 -13.68 -4.84
C GLU A 111 -19.13 -13.88 -3.57
N GLY A 112 -20.22 -13.12 -3.44
CA GLY A 112 -21.12 -13.17 -2.28
C GLY A 112 -20.68 -12.37 -1.05
N THR A 113 -19.53 -11.68 -1.08
CA THR A 113 -19.13 -10.74 -0.01
C THR A 113 -19.80 -9.36 -0.16
N SER A 114 -19.86 -8.58 0.92
CA SER A 114 -20.42 -7.23 0.90
C SER A 114 -19.44 -6.24 0.24
N VAL A 115 -19.91 -5.48 -0.75
CA VAL A 115 -19.12 -4.43 -1.41
C VAL A 115 -18.64 -3.38 -0.39
N THR A 116 -19.50 -2.99 0.55
CA THR A 116 -19.15 -2.00 1.60
C THR A 116 -18.05 -2.51 2.53
N GLU A 117 -18.08 -3.80 2.89
CA GLU A 117 -17.04 -4.42 3.71
C GLU A 117 -15.69 -4.44 2.98
N HIS A 118 -15.71 -4.77 1.69
CA HIS A 118 -14.53 -4.74 0.84
C HIS A 118 -13.94 -3.32 0.69
N ILE A 119 -14.77 -2.31 0.46
CA ILE A 119 -14.35 -0.90 0.41
C ILE A 119 -13.66 -0.49 1.71
N ASN A 120 -14.26 -0.80 2.86
CA ASN A 120 -13.67 -0.47 4.16
C ASN A 120 -12.31 -1.14 4.38
N LYS A 121 -12.17 -2.41 3.94
CA LYS A 121 -10.89 -3.12 3.98
C LYS A 121 -9.83 -2.46 3.11
N LEU A 122 -10.18 -2.11 1.86
CA LEU A 122 -9.27 -1.44 0.94
C LEU A 122 -8.84 -0.06 1.47
N ASN A 123 -9.78 0.73 1.98
CA ASN A 123 -9.51 2.04 2.57
C ASN A 123 -8.58 1.96 3.79
N SER A 124 -8.73 0.92 4.62
CA SER A 124 -7.82 0.68 5.75
C SER A 124 -6.38 0.43 5.30
N ILE A 125 -6.19 -0.34 4.21
CA ILE A 125 -4.86 -0.58 3.62
C ILE A 125 -4.28 0.71 3.04
N LEU A 126 -5.08 1.49 2.30
CA LEU A 126 -4.66 2.78 1.73
C LEU A 126 -4.28 3.80 2.80
N ALA A 127 -5.04 3.88 3.90
CA ALA A 127 -4.71 4.73 5.03
C ALA A 127 -3.39 4.32 5.69
N ARG A 128 -3.14 3.03 5.87
CA ARG A 128 -1.87 2.50 6.40
C ARG A 128 -0.69 2.79 5.46
N LEU A 129 -0.90 2.70 4.14
CA LEU A 129 0.10 3.08 3.14
C LEU A 129 0.42 4.58 3.19
N ALA A 130 -0.59 5.43 3.39
CA ALA A 130 -0.40 6.87 3.54
C ALA A 130 0.43 7.24 4.79
N LEU A 131 0.28 6.49 5.89
CA LEU A 131 1.10 6.65 7.10
C LEU A 131 2.58 6.32 6.85
N VAL A 132 2.85 5.35 5.97
CA VAL A 132 4.21 5.04 5.48
C VAL A 132 4.53 5.80 4.20
N GLY A 133 4.02 7.01 4.03
CA GLY A 133 4.43 7.93 2.97
C GLY A 133 4.07 7.55 1.53
N ILE A 134 3.32 6.46 1.30
CA ILE A 134 2.81 6.09 -0.04
C ILE A 134 1.38 6.57 -0.17
N LYS A 135 1.16 7.54 -1.07
CA LYS A 135 -0.16 8.09 -1.36
C LYS A 135 -0.49 7.87 -2.82
N PHE A 136 -1.74 7.48 -3.08
CA PHE A 136 -2.32 7.41 -4.40
C PHE A 136 -3.32 8.56 -4.55
N ASP A 137 -3.39 9.16 -5.73
CA ASP A 137 -4.48 10.09 -6.04
C ASP A 137 -5.83 9.37 -6.10
N ASP A 138 -6.92 10.15 -6.07
CA ASP A 138 -8.28 9.61 -6.00
C ASP A 138 -8.65 8.76 -7.23
N GLU A 139 -8.09 9.09 -8.40
CA GLU A 139 -8.31 8.35 -9.65
C GLU A 139 -7.69 6.95 -9.56
N VAL A 140 -6.44 6.85 -9.12
CA VAL A 140 -5.74 5.58 -8.92
C VAL A 140 -6.40 4.76 -7.81
N GLN A 141 -6.87 5.39 -6.73
CA GLN A 141 -7.62 4.69 -5.69
C GLN A 141 -8.92 4.07 -6.23
N ALA A 142 -9.64 4.79 -7.10
CA ALA A 142 -10.83 4.27 -7.76
C ALA A 142 -10.50 3.08 -8.69
N LEU A 143 -9.41 3.16 -9.47
CA LEU A 143 -8.94 2.07 -10.33
C LEU A 143 -8.50 0.84 -9.53
N LEU A 144 -7.82 1.04 -8.39
CA LEU A 144 -7.46 -0.05 -7.47
C LEU A 144 -8.71 -0.73 -6.89
N LEU A 145 -9.74 0.03 -6.54
CA LEU A 145 -11.01 -0.53 -6.11
C LEU A 145 -11.65 -1.36 -7.24
N LEU A 146 -11.80 -0.78 -8.43
CA LEU A 146 -12.42 -1.45 -9.59
C LEU A 146 -11.70 -2.75 -9.97
N SER A 147 -10.36 -2.73 -9.99
CA SER A 147 -9.53 -3.91 -10.29
C SER A 147 -9.56 -4.99 -9.21
N SER A 148 -10.08 -4.68 -8.02
CA SER A 148 -10.18 -5.63 -6.91
C SER A 148 -11.55 -6.32 -6.80
N LEU A 149 -12.54 -5.88 -7.58
CA LEU A 149 -13.88 -6.48 -7.63
C LEU A 149 -13.87 -7.83 -8.37
N PRO A 150 -14.86 -8.70 -8.15
CA PRO A 150 -14.96 -9.97 -8.87
C PRO A 150 -15.21 -9.73 -10.37
N ASP A 151 -14.81 -10.67 -11.23
CA ASP A 151 -15.05 -10.59 -12.67
C ASP A 151 -16.55 -10.52 -13.01
N SER A 152 -17.41 -11.11 -12.16
CA SER A 152 -18.87 -10.98 -12.25
C SER A 152 -19.38 -9.55 -12.01
N CYS A 153 -18.61 -8.69 -11.32
CA CYS A 153 -18.82 -7.23 -11.33
C CYS A 153 -18.20 -6.59 -12.58
N GLY A 154 -17.10 -7.12 -13.09
CA GLY A 154 -16.47 -6.70 -14.36
C GLY A 154 -17.39 -6.84 -15.57
N GLU A 155 -18.20 -7.90 -15.66
CA GLU A 155 -19.23 -8.07 -16.70
C GLU A 155 -20.32 -6.98 -16.65
N ALA A 156 -20.56 -6.38 -15.47
CA ALA A 156 -21.48 -5.24 -15.31
C ALA A 156 -20.79 -3.87 -15.50
N LEU A 157 -19.46 -3.80 -15.46
CA LEU A 157 -18.67 -2.57 -15.47
C LEU A 157 -17.87 -2.35 -16.76
N GLN A 158 -17.66 -3.38 -17.59
CA GLN A 158 -16.83 -3.30 -18.82
C GLN A 158 -17.35 -2.32 -19.88
N ILE A 159 -18.57 -1.78 -19.73
CA ILE A 159 -19.18 -0.92 -20.75
C ILE A 159 -19.61 0.43 -20.14
N LEU A 160 -19.43 0.64 -18.83
CA LEU A 160 -19.82 1.90 -18.18
C LEU A 160 -18.77 3.00 -18.44
N VAL A 161 -19.09 3.90 -19.35
CA VAL A 161 -18.36 5.14 -19.58
C VAL A 161 -18.92 6.19 -18.62
N ILE A 162 -18.06 6.78 -17.78
CA ILE A 162 -18.41 7.90 -16.90
C ILE A 162 -18.23 9.20 -17.67
N GLY A 163 -19.23 10.09 -17.63
CA GLY A 163 -19.24 11.31 -18.42
C GLY A 163 -20.60 12.02 -18.36
N ASP A 164 -20.69 13.19 -18.98
CA ASP A 164 -21.97 13.89 -19.16
C ASP A 164 -22.72 13.31 -20.36
N PHE A 165 -23.80 12.58 -20.08
CA PHE A 165 -24.68 12.00 -21.10
C PHE A 165 -26.05 12.72 -21.15
N GLY A 166 -26.10 13.96 -20.68
CA GLY A 166 -27.31 14.76 -20.60
C GLY A 166 -28.23 14.34 -19.46
N LYS A 167 -29.54 14.53 -19.67
CA LYS A 167 -30.56 14.36 -18.61
C LYS A 167 -31.65 13.36 -19.01
N VAL A 168 -32.17 12.64 -18.03
CA VAL A 168 -33.38 11.83 -18.14
C VAL A 168 -34.55 12.62 -17.54
N ARG A 169 -35.66 12.73 -18.27
CA ARG A 169 -36.91 13.29 -17.75
C ARG A 169 -37.78 12.19 -17.16
N LEU A 170 -38.25 12.41 -15.94
CA LEU A 170 -39.21 11.54 -15.27
C LEU A 170 -40.66 11.94 -15.63
N ALA A 171 -41.63 11.10 -15.26
CA ALA A 171 -43.05 11.37 -15.49
C ALA A 171 -43.60 12.58 -14.71
N ASP A 172 -42.88 13.05 -13.69
CA ASP A 172 -43.18 14.27 -12.93
C ASP A 172 -42.45 15.51 -13.49
N ASP A 173 -41.99 15.43 -14.75
CA ASP A 173 -41.23 16.45 -15.48
C ASP A 173 -39.87 16.84 -14.88
N ARG A 174 -39.41 16.17 -13.82
CA ARG A 174 -38.07 16.41 -13.28
C ARG A 174 -37.00 15.86 -14.22
N ALA A 175 -35.99 16.67 -14.49
CA ALA A 175 -34.80 16.28 -15.24
C ALA A 175 -33.67 15.90 -14.26
N LEU A 176 -33.13 14.69 -14.42
CA LEU A 176 -32.02 14.16 -13.61
C LEU A 176 -30.79 13.93 -14.47
N ASP A 177 -29.61 14.28 -13.94
CA ASP A 177 -28.34 14.13 -14.65
C ASP A 177 -27.94 12.65 -14.78
N VAL A 178 -27.40 12.32 -15.95
CA VAL A 178 -26.84 11.00 -16.25
C VAL A 178 -25.34 11.07 -16.01
N ALA A 179 -24.86 10.36 -15.00
CA ALA A 179 -23.45 10.35 -14.59
C ALA A 179 -22.60 9.32 -15.36
N GLY A 180 -23.24 8.40 -16.06
CA GLY A 180 -22.57 7.38 -16.86
C GLY A 180 -23.53 6.63 -17.76
N MET A 181 -22.98 6.00 -18.79
CA MET A 181 -23.74 5.16 -19.72
C MET A 181 -22.94 3.92 -20.08
N GLY A 182 -23.60 2.78 -20.19
CA GLY A 182 -22.97 1.54 -20.61
C GLY A 182 -23.94 0.40 -20.83
N ASP A 183 -23.47 -0.70 -21.38
CA ASP A 183 -24.27 -1.90 -21.50
C ASP A 183 -24.17 -2.74 -20.22
N MET A 184 -25.29 -3.37 -19.84
CA MET A 184 -25.38 -4.20 -18.64
C MET A 184 -25.78 -5.62 -19.02
N VAL A 185 -24.94 -6.59 -18.64
CA VAL A 185 -25.29 -8.00 -18.77
C VAL A 185 -26.13 -8.42 -17.56
N LEU A 186 -27.35 -8.88 -17.83
CA LEU A 186 -28.28 -9.47 -16.88
C LEU A 186 -28.24 -11.00 -16.97
N LYS A 187 -28.01 -11.65 -15.84
CA LYS A 187 -28.15 -13.10 -15.72
C LYS A 187 -29.56 -13.43 -15.26
N THR A 188 -30.29 -14.19 -16.07
CA THR A 188 -31.65 -14.66 -15.78
C THR A 188 -31.68 -16.18 -15.72
N SER A 189 -32.78 -16.76 -15.24
CA SER A 189 -32.98 -18.23 -15.25
C SER A 189 -33.03 -18.83 -16.66
N VAL A 190 -33.19 -18.00 -17.70
CA VAL A 190 -33.22 -18.41 -19.11
C VAL A 190 -31.92 -18.09 -19.86
N GLY A 191 -30.90 -17.54 -19.18
CA GLY A 191 -29.59 -17.24 -19.75
C GLY A 191 -29.11 -15.82 -19.48
N PHE A 192 -28.05 -15.43 -20.20
CA PHE A 192 -27.50 -14.08 -20.16
C PHE A 192 -28.20 -13.18 -21.19
N TRP A 193 -28.47 -11.94 -20.80
CA TRP A 193 -29.16 -10.96 -21.63
C TRP A 193 -28.48 -9.60 -21.48
N THR A 194 -28.13 -8.93 -22.57
CA THR A 194 -27.42 -7.64 -22.52
C THR A 194 -28.36 -6.49 -22.80
N LEU A 195 -28.54 -5.61 -21.82
CA LEU A 195 -29.19 -4.31 -21.99
C LEU A 195 -28.19 -3.31 -22.56
N LYS A 196 -28.54 -2.66 -23.66
CA LYS A 196 -27.69 -1.63 -24.28
C LYS A 196 -28.03 -0.23 -23.77
N ASP A 197 -27.04 0.65 -23.77
CA ASP A 197 -27.20 2.09 -23.49
C ASP A 197 -27.84 2.40 -22.12
N VAL A 198 -27.54 1.59 -21.10
CA VAL A 198 -28.05 1.76 -19.74
C VAL A 198 -27.45 3.01 -19.11
N ARG A 199 -28.32 3.88 -18.60
CA ARG A 199 -27.95 5.17 -18.00
C ARG A 199 -27.85 5.06 -16.48
N VAL A 200 -26.75 5.53 -15.92
CA VAL A 200 -26.55 5.66 -14.47
C VAL A 200 -27.03 7.04 -14.03
N VAL A 201 -28.10 7.07 -13.25
CA VAL A 201 -28.71 8.30 -12.71
C VAL A 201 -28.64 8.24 -11.18
N PRO A 202 -27.64 8.87 -10.53
CA PRO A 202 -27.39 8.71 -9.09
C PRO A 202 -28.58 9.10 -8.19
N ALA A 203 -29.44 10.00 -8.67
CA ALA A 203 -30.63 10.45 -7.94
C ALA A 203 -31.76 9.40 -7.89
N LEU A 204 -31.71 8.34 -8.71
CA LEU A 204 -32.70 7.27 -8.71
C LEU A 204 -32.28 6.13 -7.76
N LYS A 205 -33.17 5.79 -6.81
CA LYS A 205 -32.96 4.68 -5.85
C LYS A 205 -33.43 3.32 -6.36
N LYS A 206 -34.07 3.26 -7.53
CA LYS A 206 -34.65 2.05 -8.12
C LYS A 206 -34.16 1.89 -9.55
N ILE A 207 -33.96 0.63 -9.96
CA ILE A 207 -33.67 0.27 -11.34
C ILE A 207 -34.96 0.43 -12.13
N LEU A 208 -34.91 1.18 -13.23
CA LEU A 208 -36.01 1.37 -14.15
C LEU A 208 -35.65 0.73 -15.49
N ILE A 209 -36.61 0.03 -16.09
CA ILE A 209 -36.49 -0.56 -17.42
C ILE A 209 -37.59 0.04 -18.28
N SER A 210 -37.21 0.70 -19.38
CA SER A 210 -38.16 1.29 -20.32
C SER A 210 -38.74 0.20 -21.21
N ILE A 211 -40.01 -0.11 -21.00
CA ILE A 211 -40.73 -1.12 -21.77
C ILE A 211 -40.78 -0.76 -23.26
N ARG A 212 -40.96 0.53 -23.55
CA ARG A 212 -40.97 1.04 -24.92
C ARG A 212 -39.63 0.82 -25.63
N GLN A 213 -38.51 1.03 -24.95
CA GLN A 213 -37.19 0.80 -25.55
C GLN A 213 -36.93 -0.69 -25.81
N LEU A 214 -37.45 -1.58 -24.96
CA LEU A 214 -37.37 -3.02 -25.21
C LEU A 214 -38.16 -3.42 -26.46
N ASP A 215 -39.35 -2.86 -26.64
CA ASP A 215 -40.17 -3.08 -27.83
C ASP A 215 -39.48 -2.54 -29.11
N GLU A 216 -38.89 -1.33 -29.04
CA GLU A 216 -38.11 -0.73 -30.13
C GLU A 216 -36.85 -1.57 -30.49
N GLN A 217 -36.31 -2.33 -29.55
CA GLN A 217 -35.21 -3.27 -29.76
C GLN A 217 -35.67 -4.67 -30.25
N GLY A 218 -36.97 -4.86 -30.48
CA GLY A 218 -37.55 -6.10 -31.00
C GLY A 218 -37.84 -7.16 -29.94
N HIS A 219 -37.88 -6.78 -28.65
CA HIS A 219 -38.24 -7.71 -27.57
C HIS A 219 -39.75 -7.76 -27.34
N GLU A 220 -40.30 -8.98 -27.26
CA GLU A 220 -41.71 -9.19 -26.92
C GLU A 220 -41.96 -8.99 -25.42
N VAL A 221 -42.79 -8.00 -25.06
CA VAL A 221 -43.15 -7.72 -23.66
C VAL A 221 -44.55 -8.26 -23.37
N LYS A 222 -44.63 -9.27 -22.49
CA LYS A 222 -45.90 -9.86 -22.03
C LYS A 222 -46.22 -9.43 -20.60
N PHE A 223 -47.29 -8.67 -20.42
CA PHE A 223 -47.85 -8.38 -19.10
C PHE A 223 -48.76 -9.53 -18.68
N ARG A 224 -48.38 -10.25 -17.63
CA ARG A 224 -49.27 -11.22 -17.01
C ARG A 224 -50.16 -10.47 -16.01
N ASN A 225 -51.47 -10.49 -16.22
CA ASN A 225 -52.40 -10.05 -15.19
C ASN A 225 -52.21 -10.96 -13.97
N ARG A 226 -51.91 -10.36 -12.82
CA ARG A 226 -52.00 -11.01 -11.51
C ARG A 226 -53.42 -10.94 -11.01
#